data_AF-A0A7G6SMN2-F1
#
_entry.id   AF-A0A7G6SMN2-F1
#
_cell.length_a   1.000
_cell.length_b   1.000
_cell.length_c   1.000
_cell.angle_alpha   90.00
_cell.angle_beta   90.00
_cell.angle_gamma   90.00
#
_symmetry.space_group_name_H-M   'P 1'
#
loop_
_entity.id
_entity.type
_entity.pdbx_description
1 polymer ?
#
loop_
_entity_poly.entity_id
_entity_poly.type
_entity_poly.pdbx_seq_one_letter_code
_entity_poly.pdbx_strand_id
1 'polypeptide(L)'
;MGTIVDMSTLGGARERPGNIAVRVMGTPRSGTNLAKHLIERYLEIPVVFDQGFWKHGVFPALMSGREIDHGGLPIVVMSKDPVSQILSWYRLARNDTIFKPNGNLGSFLSNPFEVRQDFTGARRMEYRFRSPADYWNQFYFAMDALRRAGAPVHFMCYEQLVSSAATSLYLISDFLGFARPFDVRSVVEIRGTRSTRAMISTRLRA
;
A
#
# COMPACT_ATOMS: atom_id res chain seq x y z
N MET A 1 28.44 -51.37 0.88
CA MET A 1 28.65 -50.27 -0.08
C MET A 1 27.48 -49.31 0.06
N GLY A 2 27.68 -48.22 0.81
CA GLY A 2 26.67 -47.17 0.98
C GLY A 2 27.00 -46.01 0.05
N THR A 3 26.08 -45.69 -0.85
CA THR A 3 26.22 -44.59 -1.81
C THR A 3 26.02 -43.26 -1.08
N ILE A 4 27.06 -42.44 -1.07
CA ILE A 4 27.03 -41.06 -0.60
C ILE A 4 26.20 -40.26 -1.60
N VAL A 5 25.07 -39.71 -1.17
CA VAL A 5 24.28 -38.77 -1.95
C VAL A 5 24.96 -37.41 -1.85
N ASP A 6 25.52 -36.97 -2.97
CA ASP A 6 26.09 -35.63 -3.14
C ASP A 6 24.96 -34.59 -3.04
N MET A 7 24.94 -33.83 -1.93
CA MET A 7 23.98 -32.75 -1.68
C MET A 7 24.31 -31.43 -2.40
N SER A 8 25.30 -31.39 -3.29
CA SER A 8 25.74 -30.14 -3.93
C SER A 8 24.80 -29.59 -5.02
N THR A 9 23.66 -30.23 -5.29
CA THR A 9 22.72 -29.81 -6.35
C THR A 9 21.44 -29.13 -5.87
N LEU A 10 21.28 -28.83 -4.57
CA LEU A 10 20.15 -28.04 -4.06
C LEU A 10 20.32 -26.51 -4.24
N GLY A 11 21.31 -26.09 -5.03
CA GLY A 11 21.39 -24.72 -5.56
C GLY A 11 20.41 -24.55 -6.71
N GLY A 12 19.11 -24.65 -6.43
CA GLY A 12 18.07 -24.26 -7.37
C GLY A 12 18.33 -22.82 -7.78
N ALA A 13 18.84 -22.64 -9.00
CA ALA A 13 18.88 -21.34 -9.65
C ALA A 13 17.46 -20.80 -9.59
N ARG A 14 17.22 -19.78 -8.76
CA ARG A 14 15.96 -19.02 -8.79
C ARG A 14 15.87 -18.46 -10.19
N GLU A 15 15.09 -19.14 -11.03
CA GLU A 15 14.67 -18.65 -12.32
C GLU A 15 14.19 -17.21 -12.12
N ARG A 16 14.54 -16.32 -13.07
CA ARG A 16 13.97 -14.97 -13.08
C ARG A 16 12.46 -15.11 -12.88
N PRO A 17 11.86 -14.51 -11.85
CA PRO A 17 10.43 -14.66 -11.64
C PRO A 17 9.72 -14.11 -12.88
N GLY A 18 9.17 -15.00 -13.70
CA GLY A 18 8.45 -14.62 -14.90
C GLY A 18 7.29 -13.71 -14.51
N ASN A 19 7.23 -12.51 -15.10
CA ASN A 19 6.10 -11.58 -15.04
C ASN A 19 5.33 -11.53 -13.69
N ILE A 20 6.02 -11.51 -12.54
CA ILE A 20 5.33 -11.38 -11.26
C ILE A 20 4.86 -9.94 -11.15
N ALA A 21 3.57 -9.70 -11.42
CA ALA A 21 2.93 -8.45 -11.05
C ALA A 21 2.84 -8.35 -9.52
N VAL A 22 2.85 -7.14 -8.99
CA VAL A 22 2.63 -6.89 -7.56
C VAL A 22 1.35 -6.08 -7.37
N ARG A 23 0.62 -6.40 -6.31
CA ARG A 23 -0.54 -5.58 -5.93
C ARG A 23 -0.11 -4.51 -4.96
N VAL A 24 -0.53 -3.27 -5.21
CA VAL A 24 -0.39 -2.18 -4.25
C VAL A 24 -1.75 -1.88 -3.63
N MET A 25 -1.83 -1.97 -2.31
CA MET A 25 -3.04 -1.66 -1.54
C MET A 25 -2.77 -0.58 -0.51
N GLY A 26 -3.83 0.00 0.03
CA GLY A 26 -3.75 1.04 1.04
C GLY A 26 -5.03 1.85 1.06
N THR A 27 -5.28 2.49 2.20
CA THR A 27 -6.39 3.45 2.27
C THR A 27 -6.19 4.62 1.29
N PRO A 28 -7.25 5.34 0.84
CA PRO A 28 -7.10 6.46 -0.08
C PRO A 28 -6.05 7.46 0.42
N ARG A 29 -5.25 8.08 -0.45
CA ARG A 29 -4.24 9.10 -0.05
C ARG A 29 -3.07 8.60 0.82
N SER A 30 -2.84 7.27 0.94
CA SER A 30 -1.67 6.71 1.64
C SER A 30 -0.39 6.64 0.79
N GLY A 31 -0.42 7.15 -0.45
CA GLY A 31 0.74 7.12 -1.35
C GLY A 31 0.81 5.90 -2.26
N THR A 32 -0.26 5.12 -2.40
CA THR A 32 -0.37 3.98 -3.33
C THR A 32 0.04 4.32 -4.78
N ASN A 33 -0.33 5.50 -5.29
CA ASN A 33 0.09 5.95 -6.62
C ASN A 33 1.59 6.23 -6.72
N LEU A 34 2.20 6.76 -5.66
CA LEU A 34 3.66 6.99 -5.62
C LEU A 34 4.38 5.63 -5.58
N ALA A 35 3.94 4.71 -4.73
CA ALA A 35 4.48 3.37 -4.66
C ALA A 35 4.39 2.64 -6.01
N LYS A 36 3.22 2.69 -6.66
CA LYS A 36 3.02 2.19 -8.02
C LYS A 36 4.08 2.74 -8.99
N HIS A 37 4.19 4.07 -9.06
CA HIS A 37 5.14 4.71 -9.96
C HIS A 37 6.60 4.27 -9.70
N LEU A 38 7.01 4.23 -8.44
CA LEU A 38 8.39 3.87 -8.08
C LEU A 38 8.68 2.39 -8.37
N ILE A 39 7.76 1.49 -8.04
CA ILE A 39 7.91 0.06 -8.30
C ILE A 39 8.00 -0.19 -9.81
N GLU A 40 7.06 0.34 -10.60
CA GLU A 40 7.05 0.15 -12.05
C GLU A 40 8.31 0.73 -12.71
N ARG A 41 8.78 1.89 -12.24
CA ARG A 41 9.93 2.57 -12.83
C ARG A 41 11.27 1.94 -12.46
N TYR A 42 11.46 1.54 -11.21
CA TYR A 42 12.78 1.15 -10.69
C TYR A 42 12.94 -0.35 -10.48
N LEU A 43 11.84 -1.10 -10.29
CA LEU A 43 11.88 -2.56 -10.22
C LEU A 43 11.41 -3.20 -11.53
N GLU A 44 10.86 -2.43 -12.47
CA GLU A 44 10.36 -2.89 -13.77
C GLU A 44 9.27 -3.97 -13.65
N ILE A 45 8.48 -3.89 -12.58
CA ILE A 45 7.40 -4.82 -12.26
C ILE A 45 6.03 -4.18 -12.54
N PRO A 46 5.10 -4.85 -13.23
CA PRO A 46 3.72 -4.39 -13.37
C PRO A 46 3.03 -4.27 -12.01
N VAL A 47 2.35 -3.14 -11.76
CA VAL A 47 1.55 -2.93 -10.54
C VAL A 47 0.06 -2.94 -10.87
N VAL A 48 -0.69 -3.75 -10.13
CA VAL A 48 -2.15 -3.80 -10.20
C VAL A 48 -2.78 -3.27 -8.90
N PHE A 49 -3.99 -2.71 -9.00
CA PHE A 49 -4.74 -2.22 -7.84
C PHE A 49 -5.91 -3.13 -7.46
N ASP A 50 -6.77 -3.48 -8.42
CA ASP A 50 -8.09 -4.07 -8.16
C ASP A 50 -8.25 -5.50 -8.72
N GLN A 51 -7.16 -6.26 -8.83
CA GLN A 51 -7.23 -7.70 -9.13
C GLN A 51 -7.64 -8.44 -7.86
N GLY A 52 -8.65 -9.33 -7.92
CA GLY A 52 -9.16 -10.06 -6.77
C GLY A 52 -10.11 -9.27 -5.88
N PHE A 53 -9.70 -8.11 -5.34
CA PHE A 53 -10.51 -7.29 -4.44
C PHE A 53 -10.32 -5.79 -4.66
N TRP A 54 -11.30 -5.01 -4.20
CA TRP A 54 -11.20 -3.55 -4.20
C TRP A 54 -10.10 -3.06 -3.23
N LYS A 55 -9.16 -2.26 -3.74
CA LYS A 55 -7.96 -1.82 -3.01
C LYS A 55 -8.19 -1.04 -1.71
N HIS A 56 -9.40 -0.52 -1.49
CA HIS A 56 -9.80 0.24 -0.30
C HIS A 56 -10.78 -0.51 0.62
N GLY A 57 -11.21 -1.71 0.21
CA GLY A 57 -12.15 -2.53 0.99
C GLY A 57 -11.50 -3.25 2.15
N VAL A 58 -12.29 -3.56 3.17
CA VAL A 58 -11.90 -4.41 4.30
C VAL A 58 -12.26 -5.86 3.95
N PHE A 59 -11.32 -6.78 4.14
CA PHE A 59 -11.50 -8.19 3.79
C PHE A 59 -12.51 -8.86 4.71
N PRO A 60 -13.56 -9.52 4.19
CA PRO A 60 -14.45 -10.31 5.02
C PRO A 60 -13.72 -11.58 5.50
N ALA A 61 -13.94 -11.96 6.76
CA ALA A 61 -13.55 -13.29 7.23
C ALA A 61 -14.41 -14.34 6.50
N LEU A 62 -13.78 -15.33 5.86
CA LEU A 62 -14.52 -16.42 5.22
C LEU A 62 -15.01 -17.42 6.28
N MET A 63 -16.31 -17.67 6.31
CA MET A 63 -16.96 -18.57 7.28
C MET A 63 -16.61 -20.06 7.09
N SER A 64 -16.09 -20.45 5.93
CA SER A 64 -15.91 -21.86 5.54
C SER A 64 -14.48 -22.39 5.72
N GLY A 65 -13.56 -21.58 6.28
CA GLY A 65 -12.14 -21.96 6.38
C GLY A 65 -11.44 -22.14 5.03
N ARG A 66 -12.12 -21.79 3.92
CA ARG A 66 -11.53 -21.80 2.58
C ARG A 66 -10.43 -20.75 2.50
N GLU A 67 -9.39 -21.06 1.74
CA GLU A 67 -8.36 -20.08 1.43
C GLU A 67 -9.00 -18.83 0.81
N ILE A 68 -8.65 -17.66 1.35
CA ILE A 68 -9.04 -16.39 0.74
C ILE A 68 -8.26 -16.29 -0.56
N ASP A 69 -8.96 -16.37 -1.70
CA ASP A 69 -8.35 -16.06 -3.00
C ASP A 69 -8.08 -14.56 -3.10
N HIS A 70 -6.99 -14.15 -2.48
CA HIS A 70 -6.33 -12.86 -2.64
C HIS A 70 -5.71 -12.65 -4.03
N GLY A 71 -6.07 -13.42 -5.05
CA GLY A 71 -5.67 -13.26 -6.44
C GLY A 71 -4.22 -13.64 -6.73
N GLY A 72 -3.58 -14.41 -5.86
CA GLY A 72 -2.27 -15.05 -6.09
C GLY A 72 -1.06 -14.12 -6.28
N LEU A 73 -1.20 -12.82 -5.96
CA LEU A 73 -0.12 -11.84 -6.12
C LEU A 73 0.44 -11.39 -4.76
N PRO A 74 1.76 -11.12 -4.66
CA PRO A 74 2.32 -10.41 -3.52
C PRO A 74 1.68 -9.03 -3.36
N ILE A 75 1.46 -8.61 -2.11
CA ILE A 75 0.75 -7.39 -1.77
C ILE A 75 1.67 -6.43 -1.01
N VAL A 76 1.89 -5.25 -1.57
CA VAL A 76 2.53 -4.12 -0.88
C VAL A 76 1.45 -3.20 -0.34
N VAL A 77 1.40 -3.02 0.98
CA VAL A 77 0.40 -2.23 1.69
C VAL A 77 1.01 -0.91 2.11
N MET A 78 0.56 0.17 1.47
CA MET A 78 0.93 1.53 1.85
C MET A 78 0.16 1.98 3.08
N SER A 79 0.89 2.17 4.19
CA SER A 79 0.40 2.83 5.39
C SER A 79 0.91 4.26 5.48
N LYS A 80 0.19 5.10 6.21
CA LYS A 80 0.53 6.50 6.44
C LYS A 80 0.14 6.86 7.86
N ASP A 81 0.86 7.80 8.47
CA ASP A 81 0.51 8.35 9.79
C ASP A 81 -1.00 8.66 9.87
N PRO A 82 -1.73 8.11 10.85
CA PRO A 82 -3.19 8.22 10.92
C PRO A 82 -3.68 9.66 10.98
N VAL A 83 -2.97 10.56 11.65
CA VAL A 83 -3.38 11.97 11.78
C VAL A 83 -3.33 12.66 10.41
N SER A 84 -2.19 12.59 9.73
CA SER A 84 -2.00 13.18 8.40
C SER A 84 -2.87 12.51 7.33
N GLN A 85 -3.17 11.22 7.50
CA GLN A 85 -4.04 10.44 6.64
C GLN A 85 -5.51 10.90 6.76
N ILE A 86 -6.03 11.01 7.99
CA ILE A 86 -7.40 11.47 8.26
C ILE A 86 -7.58 12.92 7.80
N LEU A 87 -6.60 13.81 8.03
CA LEU A 87 -6.64 15.18 7.52
C LEU A 87 -6.64 15.22 5.98
N SER A 88 -5.92 14.30 5.33
CA SER A 88 -5.94 14.18 3.87
C SER A 88 -7.31 13.73 3.36
N TRP A 89 -8.00 12.84 4.08
CA TRP A 89 -9.37 12.44 3.77
C TRP A 89 -10.39 13.56 3.98
N TYR A 90 -10.27 14.32 5.06
CA TYR A 90 -11.14 15.47 5.30
C TYR A 90 -11.09 16.47 4.14
N ARG A 91 -9.89 16.74 3.62
CA ARG A 91 -9.70 17.58 2.43
C ARG A 91 -10.30 16.93 1.18
N LEU A 92 -10.12 15.62 0.99
CA LEU A 92 -10.65 14.89 -0.17
C LEU A 92 -12.18 14.81 -0.19
N ALA A 93 -12.82 14.66 0.98
CA ALA A 93 -14.26 14.54 1.13
C ALA A 93 -15.02 15.77 0.62
N ARG A 94 -14.36 16.93 0.51
CA ARG A 94 -14.94 18.16 -0.07
C ARG A 94 -15.23 18.04 -1.56
N ASN A 95 -14.63 17.06 -2.24
CA ASN A 95 -14.80 16.85 -3.68
C ASN A 95 -15.92 15.83 -4.00
N ASP A 96 -16.66 15.32 -3.01
CA ASP A 96 -17.72 14.30 -3.14
C ASP A 96 -17.34 13.12 -4.06
N THR A 97 -16.16 12.54 -3.77
CA THR A 97 -15.63 11.40 -4.52
C THR A 97 -15.83 10.10 -3.73
N ILE A 98 -14.74 9.59 -3.14
CA ILE A 98 -14.70 8.33 -2.39
C ILE A 98 -15.35 8.50 -1.01
N PHE A 99 -15.30 9.70 -0.43
CA PHE A 99 -15.89 10.00 0.87
C PHE A 99 -17.03 10.99 0.71
N LYS A 100 -18.12 10.78 1.48
CA LYS A 100 -19.20 11.76 1.54
C LYS A 100 -18.74 13.05 2.23
N PRO A 101 -19.17 14.22 1.74
CA PRO A 101 -18.96 15.48 2.44
C PRO A 101 -19.59 15.44 3.84
N ASN A 102 -18.83 15.82 4.87
CA ASN A 102 -19.29 15.82 6.28
C ASN A 102 -19.23 17.22 6.93
N GLY A 103 -19.21 18.28 6.12
CA GLY A 103 -19.16 19.66 6.61
C GLY A 103 -17.81 20.04 7.23
N ASN A 104 -17.79 20.31 8.54
CA ASN A 104 -16.59 20.74 9.26
C ASN A 104 -15.75 19.55 9.78
N LEU A 105 -14.54 19.85 10.29
CA LEU A 105 -13.62 18.80 10.77
C LEU A 105 -14.20 18.02 11.96
N GLY A 106 -14.88 18.68 12.90
CA GLY A 106 -15.49 18.02 14.06
C GLY A 106 -16.52 16.98 13.63
N SER A 107 -17.46 17.39 12.77
CA SER A 107 -18.48 16.50 12.19
C SER A 107 -17.86 15.37 11.37
N PHE A 108 -16.79 15.63 10.62
CA PHE A 108 -16.07 14.60 9.88
C PHE A 108 -15.45 13.53 10.80
N LEU A 109 -14.99 13.90 11.99
CA LEU A 109 -14.37 12.98 12.95
C LEU A 109 -15.40 12.20 13.79
N SER A 110 -16.56 12.80 14.08
CA SER A 110 -17.56 12.22 14.99
C SER A 110 -18.69 11.47 14.27
N ASN A 111 -18.99 11.82 13.03
CA ASN A 111 -20.09 11.22 12.30
C ASN A 111 -19.65 9.91 11.62
N PRO A 112 -20.62 9.02 11.34
CA PRO A 112 -20.36 7.81 10.57
C PRO A 112 -19.62 8.12 9.27
N PHE A 113 -18.58 7.33 9.01
CA PHE A 113 -17.67 7.53 7.90
C PHE A 113 -17.98 6.56 6.79
N GLU A 114 -18.29 7.08 5.61
CA GLU A 114 -18.72 6.28 4.47
C GLU A 114 -17.69 6.30 3.36
N VAL A 115 -17.30 5.11 2.90
CA VAL A 115 -16.31 4.90 1.85
C VAL A 115 -17.01 4.23 0.67
N ARG A 116 -17.06 4.95 -0.45
CA ARG A 116 -17.70 4.49 -1.69
C ARG A 116 -16.67 3.94 -2.64
N GLN A 117 -17.05 2.90 -3.38
CA GLN A 117 -16.28 2.44 -4.50
C GLN A 117 -16.21 3.52 -5.60
N ASP A 118 -15.01 3.73 -6.16
CA ASP A 118 -14.69 4.76 -7.15
C ASP A 118 -15.14 4.41 -8.58
N PHE A 119 -15.64 3.20 -8.84
CA PHE A 119 -16.12 2.79 -10.16
C PHE A 119 -17.49 3.39 -10.51
N THR A 120 -17.60 3.93 -11.72
CA THR A 120 -18.77 4.71 -12.18
C THR A 120 -20.00 3.86 -12.55
N GLY A 121 -19.95 2.53 -12.42
CA GLY A 121 -21.03 1.62 -12.84
C GLY A 121 -22.19 1.43 -11.86
N ALA A 122 -23.27 0.79 -12.32
CA ALA A 122 -24.33 0.28 -11.48
C ALA A 122 -23.79 -0.85 -10.58
N ARG A 123 -24.20 -0.90 -9.31
CA ARG A 123 -23.71 -1.80 -8.23
C ARG A 123 -22.45 -1.34 -7.49
N ARG A 124 -22.41 -0.07 -7.07
CA ARG A 124 -21.35 0.44 -6.17
C ARG A 124 -21.48 -0.17 -4.78
N MET A 125 -20.40 -0.72 -4.26
CA MET A 125 -20.33 -1.06 -2.85
C MET A 125 -20.02 0.20 -2.03
N GLU A 126 -20.69 0.32 -0.88
CA GLU A 126 -20.38 1.33 0.13
C GLU A 126 -20.08 0.62 1.46
N TYR A 127 -19.05 1.06 2.15
CA TYR A 127 -18.81 0.69 3.55
C TYR A 127 -19.15 1.86 4.45
N ARG A 128 -19.67 1.54 5.64
CA ARG A 128 -19.95 2.50 6.68
C ARG A 128 -19.22 2.09 7.95
N PHE A 129 -18.43 3.02 8.48
CA PHE A 129 -17.65 2.87 9.70
C PHE A 129 -18.15 3.86 10.74
N ARG A 130 -17.79 3.64 12.01
CA ARG A 130 -18.18 4.54 13.09
C ARG A 130 -17.54 5.92 12.94
N SER A 131 -16.30 5.97 12.47
CA SER A 131 -15.51 7.19 12.29
C SER A 131 -14.38 6.96 11.27
N PRO A 132 -13.68 8.02 10.81
CA PRO A 132 -12.50 7.85 9.96
C PRO A 132 -11.40 7.01 10.64
N ALA A 133 -11.20 7.19 11.95
CA ALA A 133 -10.21 6.42 12.70
C ALA A 133 -10.57 4.93 12.78
N ASP A 134 -11.86 4.62 12.93
CA ASP A 134 -12.36 3.24 12.89
C ASP A 134 -12.08 2.58 11.53
N TYR A 135 -12.36 3.28 10.42
CA TYR A 135 -12.00 2.81 9.09
C TYR A 135 -10.49 2.53 8.95
N TRP A 136 -9.65 3.49 9.36
CA TRP A 136 -8.20 3.33 9.30
C TRP A 136 -7.76 2.06 10.05
N ASN A 137 -8.23 1.90 11.30
CA ASN A 137 -7.88 0.75 12.13
C ASN A 137 -8.34 -0.57 11.50
N GLN A 138 -9.61 -0.67 11.09
CA GLN A 138 -10.16 -1.90 10.52
C GLN A 138 -9.45 -2.31 9.23
N PHE A 139 -9.10 -1.35 8.37
CA PHE A 139 -8.37 -1.64 7.13
C PHE A 139 -7.00 -2.25 7.43
N TYR A 140 -6.16 -1.58 8.23
CA TYR A 140 -4.80 -2.08 8.49
C TYR A 140 -4.80 -3.32 9.37
N PHE A 141 -5.76 -3.46 10.28
CA PHE A 141 -5.95 -4.68 11.06
C PHE A 141 -6.29 -5.87 10.16
N ALA A 142 -7.15 -5.69 9.15
CA ALA A 142 -7.47 -6.74 8.18
C ALA A 142 -6.25 -7.12 7.33
N MET A 143 -5.43 -6.16 6.88
CA MET A 143 -4.19 -6.45 6.15
C MET A 143 -3.18 -7.24 6.99
N ASP A 144 -3.05 -6.90 8.28
CA ASP A 144 -2.13 -7.60 9.16
C ASP A 144 -2.67 -8.98 9.56
N ALA A 145 -3.99 -9.14 9.69
CA ALA A 145 -4.62 -10.44 9.84
C ALA A 145 -4.36 -11.33 8.61
N LEU A 146 -4.49 -10.77 7.40
CA LEU A 146 -4.18 -11.48 6.14
C LEU A 146 -2.71 -11.92 6.10
N ARG A 147 -1.79 -11.03 6.49
CA ARG A 147 -0.35 -11.36 6.62
C ARG A 147 -0.12 -12.52 7.61
N ARG A 148 -0.72 -12.45 8.80
CA ARG A 148 -0.60 -13.51 9.83
C ARG A 148 -1.20 -14.84 9.38
N ALA A 149 -2.17 -14.82 8.47
CA ALA A 149 -2.74 -16.01 7.85
C ALA A 149 -1.85 -16.62 6.75
N GLY A 150 -0.67 -16.03 6.48
CA GLY A 150 0.33 -16.57 5.55
C GLY A 150 0.34 -15.93 4.17
N ALA A 151 -0.54 -14.94 3.91
CA ALA A 151 -0.51 -14.22 2.64
C ALA A 151 0.78 -13.40 2.49
N PRO A 152 1.34 -13.27 1.26
CA PRO A 152 2.51 -12.46 0.98
C PRO A 152 2.17 -10.98 1.08
N VAL A 153 2.27 -10.41 2.27
CA VAL A 153 1.92 -9.02 2.56
C VAL A 153 3.13 -8.28 3.15
N HIS A 154 3.53 -7.19 2.50
CA HIS A 154 4.59 -6.29 2.96
C HIS A 154 4.02 -4.90 3.25
N PHE A 155 4.14 -4.44 4.50
CA PHE A 155 3.74 -3.07 4.86
C PHE A 155 4.85 -2.09 4.55
N MET A 156 4.49 -0.98 3.90
CA MET A 156 5.39 0.12 3.57
C MET A 156 4.82 1.44 4.08
N CYS A 157 5.59 2.15 4.91
CA CYS A 157 5.22 3.45 5.43
C CYS A 157 5.47 4.54 4.38
N TYR A 158 4.47 5.38 4.14
CA TYR A 158 4.54 6.50 3.20
C TYR A 158 5.69 7.46 3.50
N GLU A 159 5.86 7.80 4.78
CA GLU A 159 6.90 8.72 5.25
C GLU A 159 8.29 8.15 4.93
N GLN A 160 8.50 6.85 5.12
CA GLN A 160 9.74 6.16 4.75
C GLN A 160 9.94 6.10 3.23
N LEU A 161 8.89 5.83 2.46
CA LEU A 161 8.95 5.82 1.00
C LEU A 161 9.40 7.17 0.45
N VAL A 162 8.96 8.28 1.06
CA VAL A 162 9.35 9.63 0.65
C VAL A 162 10.73 10.02 1.14
N SER A 163 11.11 9.65 2.37
CA SER A 163 12.40 10.04 2.95
C SER A 163 13.57 9.19 2.47
N SER A 164 13.30 7.91 2.14
CA SER A 164 14.32 6.86 1.97
C SER A 164 13.92 5.88 0.86
N ALA A 165 13.53 6.41 -0.29
CA ALA A 165 12.94 5.63 -1.38
C ALA A 165 13.78 4.44 -1.86
N ALA A 166 15.11 4.58 -1.93
CA ALA A 166 16.01 3.49 -2.32
C ALA A 166 15.97 2.33 -1.32
N THR A 167 15.92 2.63 -0.02
CA THR A 167 15.73 1.62 1.03
C THR A 167 14.37 0.96 0.92
N SER A 168 13.30 1.72 0.65
CA SER A 168 11.97 1.14 0.44
C SER A 168 11.92 0.20 -0.77
N LEU A 169 12.56 0.57 -1.88
CA LEU A 169 12.67 -0.28 -3.07
C LEU A 169 13.50 -1.54 -2.82
N TYR A 170 14.58 -1.44 -2.04
CA TYR A 170 15.33 -2.60 -1.56
C TYR A 170 14.43 -3.57 -0.81
N LEU A 171 13.71 -3.08 0.21
CA LEU A 171 12.81 -3.92 1.02
C LEU A 171 11.70 -4.58 0.19
N ILE A 172 11.15 -3.87 -0.79
CA ILE A 172 10.15 -4.43 -1.71
C ILE A 172 10.79 -5.51 -2.60
N SER A 173 11.95 -5.26 -3.20
CA SER A 173 12.61 -6.24 -4.06
C SER A 173 13.06 -7.49 -3.31
N ASP A 174 13.50 -7.36 -2.06
CA ASP A 174 13.83 -8.46 -1.18
C ASP A 174 12.59 -9.28 -0.83
N PHE A 175 11.50 -8.62 -0.45
CA PHE A 175 10.20 -9.25 -0.23
C PHE A 175 9.68 -10.02 -1.45
N LEU A 176 9.89 -9.48 -2.66
CA LEU A 176 9.52 -10.13 -3.92
C LEU A 176 10.49 -11.24 -4.34
N GLY A 177 11.54 -11.50 -3.57
CA GLY A 177 12.47 -12.60 -3.78
C GLY A 177 13.47 -12.37 -4.92
N PHE A 178 13.74 -11.11 -5.28
CA PHE A 178 14.70 -10.78 -6.34
C PHE A 178 16.08 -11.36 -6.00
N ALA A 179 16.70 -12.06 -6.96
CA ALA A 179 18.05 -12.63 -6.78
C ALA A 179 19.10 -11.55 -6.48
N ARG A 180 18.87 -10.32 -6.98
CA ARG A 180 19.62 -9.12 -6.64
C ARG A 180 18.63 -8.03 -6.25
N PRO A 181 18.46 -7.75 -4.95
CA PRO A 181 17.63 -6.64 -4.49
C PRO A 181 18.12 -5.29 -5.04
N PHE A 182 17.23 -4.30 -5.04
CA PHE A 182 17.53 -2.94 -5.47
C PHE A 182 18.68 -2.34 -4.63
N ASP A 183 19.64 -1.69 -5.29
CA ASP A 183 20.78 -1.09 -4.59
C ASP A 183 20.34 0.18 -3.84
N VAL A 184 20.46 0.14 -2.50
CA VAL A 184 20.14 1.24 -1.60
C VAL A 184 20.96 2.52 -1.84
N ARG A 185 22.07 2.42 -2.60
CA ARG A 185 22.91 3.56 -3.00
C ARG A 185 22.40 4.24 -4.28
N SER A 186 21.43 3.64 -4.96
CA SER A 186 20.85 4.20 -6.19
C SER A 186 20.12 5.51 -5.91
N VAL A 187 20.23 6.45 -6.85
CA VAL A 187 19.46 7.70 -6.82
C VAL A 187 18.03 7.42 -7.28
N VAL A 188 17.07 7.75 -6.44
CA VAL A 188 15.64 7.58 -6.72
C VAL A 188 14.98 8.95 -6.79
N GLU A 189 14.52 9.33 -7.98
CA GLU A 189 13.80 10.57 -8.20
C GLU A 189 12.33 10.43 -7.78
N ILE A 190 11.89 11.29 -6.86
CA ILE A 190 10.48 11.53 -6.57
C ILE A 190 10.10 12.89 -7.16
N ARG A 191 9.45 12.90 -8.33
CA ARG A 191 8.94 14.15 -8.91
C ARG A 191 7.72 14.61 -8.11
N GLY A 192 7.85 15.72 -7.37
CA GLY A 192 6.70 16.37 -6.71
C GLY A 192 6.96 16.99 -5.33
N THR A 193 8.09 16.73 -4.69
CA THR A 193 8.49 17.44 -3.46
C THR A 193 9.25 18.70 -3.85
N ARG A 194 8.57 19.87 -3.86
CA ARG A 194 9.31 21.14 -3.74
C ARG A 194 10.13 21.04 -2.46
N SER A 195 11.46 21.07 -2.60
CA SER A 195 12.42 21.05 -1.51
C SER A 195 12.00 22.01 -0.40
N THR A 196 11.62 21.48 0.76
CA THR A 196 11.24 22.24 1.97
C THR A 196 12.44 22.95 2.61
N ARG A 197 13.63 22.92 1.99
CA ARG A 197 14.82 23.65 2.48
C ARG A 197 14.83 25.14 2.16
N ALA A 198 13.90 25.65 1.34
CA ALA A 198 13.89 27.06 0.93
C ALA A 198 12.91 27.97 1.71
N MET A 199 12.13 27.45 2.67
CA MET A 199 11.02 28.19 3.30
C MET A 199 11.24 28.59 4.77
N ILE A 200 12.49 28.67 5.25
CA ILE A 200 12.80 29.16 6.61
C ILE A 200 13.54 30.51 6.61
N SER A 201 13.96 31.04 5.45
CA SER A 201 14.74 32.29 5.40
C SER A 201 13.92 33.59 5.24
N THR A 202 12.64 33.52 4.85
CA THR A 202 11.92 34.73 4.36
C THR A 202 10.70 35.17 5.18
N ARG A 203 10.54 34.70 6.44
CA ARG A 203 9.42 35.15 7.32
C ARG A 203 9.85 35.73 8.67
N LEU A 204 10.95 36.48 8.68
CA LEU A 204 11.36 37.28 9.85
C LEU A 204 11.62 38.76 9.55
N ARG A 205 11.13 39.29 8.41
CA ARG A 205 11.10 40.74 8.14
C ARG A 205 9.83 41.13 7.38
N ALA A 206 8.78 41.41 8.13
CA ALA A 206 7.70 42.34 7.80
C ALA A 206 6.88 42.57 9.08
#